data_AF-A0A1W9RZ96-F1
#
_entry.id   AF-A0A1W9RZ96-F1
#
_cell.length_a   1.000
_cell.length_b   1.000
_cell.length_c   1.000
_cell.angle_alpha   90.00
_cell.angle_beta   90.00
_cell.angle_gamma   90.00
#
_symmetry.space_group_name_H-M   'P 1'
#
loop_
_entity.id
_entity.type
_entity.pdbx_description
1 polymer ?
#
loop_
_entity_poly.entity_id
_entity_poly.type
_entity_poly.pdbx_seq_one_letter_code
_entity_poly.pdbx_strand_id
1 'polypeptide(L)'
;MRVYILTIFPEIFSSVLSCGVIGRSKTRFEVINIRDFATDKHQTVDDAPYGGFGGMVMLPEVVMQAFDSLPDEAKAKVIIPTPRGRLFRQEDAIALSKEKVITFICPHYKGIDERVFELTGAVRYSVGDYVLTGGELPALVMIDAIVRLLPDVLGNFQSAELDSFYGKRYLGAPVYTRPRLFRGLEVPDILVSGDHKRVLRWKMMTGLADTLKYRPELVEEKKLTEEEKKLLQMIKGKKGE
;
A
#
# COMPACT_ATOMS: atom_id res chain seq x y z
N MET A 1 10.01 -10.77 8.05
CA MET A 1 10.21 -9.31 7.91
C MET A 1 10.15 -8.66 9.28
N ARG A 2 10.90 -7.59 9.51
CA ARG A 2 10.76 -6.71 10.68
C ARG A 2 10.40 -5.30 10.21
N VAL A 3 9.47 -4.65 10.89
CA VAL A 3 9.01 -3.30 10.56
C VAL A 3 9.13 -2.43 11.81
N TYR A 4 9.92 -1.36 11.72
CA TYR A 4 9.99 -0.32 12.74
C TYR A 4 9.08 0.84 12.35
N ILE A 5 8.39 1.42 13.32
CA ILE A 5 7.46 2.53 13.10
C ILE A 5 7.76 3.59 14.15
N LEU A 6 8.27 4.75 13.70
CA LEU A 6 8.40 5.94 14.52
C LEU A 6 7.14 6.79 14.36
N THR A 7 6.42 7.04 15.44
CA THR A 7 5.18 7.83 15.46
C THR A 7 5.03 8.54 16.80
N ILE A 8 4.18 9.56 16.87
CA ILE A 8 3.75 10.19 18.13
C ILE A 8 2.42 9.60 18.66
N PHE A 9 1.82 8.64 17.94
CA PHE A 9 0.55 7.95 18.25
C PHE A 9 0.68 6.43 18.08
N PRO A 10 1.48 5.75 18.92
CA PRO A 10 1.68 4.30 18.81
C PRO A 10 0.38 3.49 18.91
N GLU A 11 -0.64 4.00 19.61
CA GLU A 11 -1.91 3.33 19.84
C GLU A 11 -2.67 3.02 18.54
N ILE A 12 -2.50 3.84 17.49
CA ILE A 12 -3.15 3.64 16.18
C ILE A 12 -2.76 2.29 15.56
N PHE A 13 -1.57 1.80 15.86
CA PHE A 13 -1.04 0.56 15.30
C PHE A 13 -1.47 -0.69 16.08
N SER A 14 -1.74 -0.54 17.38
CA SER A 14 -1.93 -1.66 18.32
C SER A 14 -2.98 -2.68 17.85
N SER A 15 -4.17 -2.23 17.44
CA SER A 15 -5.22 -3.12 16.97
C SER A 15 -4.96 -3.62 15.55
N VAL A 16 -4.54 -2.74 14.64
CA VAL A 16 -4.42 -3.06 13.21
C VAL A 16 -3.37 -4.14 12.96
N LEU A 17 -2.22 -4.04 13.64
CA LEU A 17 -1.12 -4.99 13.48
C LEU A 17 -1.43 -6.38 14.06
N SER A 18 -2.39 -6.47 14.97
CA SER A 18 -2.85 -7.74 15.57
C SER A 18 -4.01 -8.40 14.81
N CYS A 19 -4.62 -7.73 13.85
CA CYS A 19 -5.85 -8.17 13.19
C CYS A 19 -5.62 -8.79 11.80
N GLY A 20 -6.55 -9.67 11.40
CA GLY A 20 -6.71 -10.07 10.01
C GLY A 20 -5.50 -10.77 9.39
N VAL A 21 -5.14 -10.36 8.17
CA VAL A 21 -4.00 -10.93 7.41
C VAL A 21 -2.67 -10.51 8.04
N ILE A 22 -2.55 -9.25 8.46
CA ILE A 22 -1.34 -8.71 9.09
C ILE A 22 -1.03 -9.47 10.39
N GLY A 23 -2.03 -9.67 11.26
CA GLY A 23 -1.87 -10.36 12.53
C GLY A 23 -1.53 -11.86 12.41
N ARG A 24 -1.84 -12.49 11.26
CA ARG A 24 -1.40 -13.86 10.96
C ARG A 24 0.01 -13.93 10.41
N SER A 25 0.58 -12.81 9.98
CA SER A 25 1.93 -12.79 9.44
C SER A 25 2.96 -13.02 10.54
N LYS A 26 4.11 -13.60 10.19
CA LYS A 26 5.27 -13.71 11.09
C LYS A 26 6.10 -12.42 11.14
N THR A 27 5.51 -11.29 10.73
CA THR A 27 6.19 -9.99 10.74
C THR A 27 6.32 -9.50 12.16
N ARG A 28 7.51 -9.04 12.54
CA ARG A 28 7.73 -8.38 13.83
C ARG A 28 7.57 -6.88 13.65
N PHE A 29 6.69 -6.28 14.45
CA PHE A 29 6.45 -4.85 14.44
C PHE A 29 7.01 -4.23 15.72
N GLU A 30 7.81 -3.18 15.56
CA GLU A 30 8.36 -2.39 16.66
C GLU A 30 7.83 -0.97 16.51
N VAL A 31 6.88 -0.58 17.36
CA VAL A 31 6.28 0.75 17.33
C VAL A 31 6.93 1.58 18.42
N ILE A 32 7.58 2.67 18.03
CA ILE A 32 8.40 3.52 18.88
C ILE A 32 7.75 4.89 18.94
N ASN A 33 7.50 5.35 20.16
CA ASN A 33 6.94 6.66 20.41
C ASN A 33 8.05 7.73 20.33
N ILE A 34 7.96 8.62 19.36
CA ILE A 34 8.92 9.72 19.17
C ILE A 34 8.93 10.66 20.40
N ARG A 35 7.80 10.78 21.11
CA ARG A 35 7.68 11.62 22.31
C ARG A 35 8.62 11.19 23.45
N ASP A 36 9.04 9.93 23.46
CA ASP A 36 9.94 9.40 24.49
C ASP A 36 11.39 9.92 24.34
N PHE A 37 11.69 10.56 23.21
CA PHE A 37 12.99 11.16 22.89
C PHE A 37 12.99 12.69 23.03
N ALA A 38 11.89 13.28 23.51
CA ALA A 38 11.85 14.71 23.77
C ALA A 38 12.75 15.06 24.98
N THR A 39 13.41 16.22 24.91
CA THR A 39 14.39 16.66 25.91
C THR A 39 13.76 17.45 27.06
N ASP A 40 12.49 17.82 26.94
CA ASP A 40 11.75 18.61 27.91
C ASP A 40 10.64 17.82 28.63
N LYS A 41 10.19 18.33 29.78
CA LYS A 41 9.18 17.67 30.63
C LYS A 41 7.80 17.55 29.97
N HIS A 42 7.50 18.35 28.95
CA HIS A 42 6.20 18.34 28.27
C HIS A 42 6.20 17.41 27.05
N GLN A 43 7.31 16.71 26.79
CA GLN A 43 7.49 15.84 25.63
C GLN A 43 7.18 16.55 24.30
N THR A 44 7.78 17.73 24.14
CA THR A 44 7.57 18.59 22.98
C THR A 44 8.23 17.95 21.75
N VAL A 45 7.46 17.83 20.66
CA VAL A 45 7.89 17.17 19.42
C VAL A 45 7.75 18.06 18.20
N ASP A 46 7.29 19.29 18.38
CA ASP A 46 6.95 20.23 17.31
C ASP A 46 7.21 21.67 17.72
N ASP A 47 7.41 22.54 16.73
CA ASP A 47 7.58 23.98 16.90
C ASP A 47 7.06 24.75 15.69
N ALA A 48 6.97 26.07 15.81
CA ALA A 48 6.56 26.96 14.74
C ALA A 48 7.54 26.90 13.56
N PRO A 49 7.04 26.82 12.31
CA PRO A 49 7.90 26.81 11.13
C PRO A 49 8.54 28.18 10.88
N TYR A 50 9.79 28.16 10.41
CA TYR A 50 10.41 29.34 9.82
C TYR A 50 9.59 29.88 8.63
N GLY A 51 9.59 31.20 8.44
CA GLY A 51 8.91 31.85 7.32
C GLY A 51 7.44 32.21 7.58
N GLY A 52 6.95 32.09 8.82
CA GLY A 52 5.63 32.58 9.22
C GLY A 52 4.45 31.75 8.70
N PHE A 53 4.69 30.49 8.33
CA PHE A 53 3.59 29.59 7.99
C PHE A 53 2.76 29.27 9.25
N GLY A 54 1.43 29.25 9.15
CA GLY A 54 0.59 28.82 10.29
C GLY A 54 0.76 27.33 10.60
N GLY A 55 0.47 26.89 11.83
CA GLY A 55 0.61 25.49 12.28
C GLY A 55 2.00 25.16 12.82
N MET A 56 2.26 23.87 13.07
CA MET A 56 3.51 23.38 13.67
C MET A 56 4.21 22.37 12.75
N VAL A 57 5.52 22.20 12.92
CA VAL A 57 6.38 21.23 12.22
C VAL A 57 7.11 20.39 13.26
N MET A 58 7.22 19.08 13.01
CA MET A 58 7.95 18.20 13.93
C MET A 58 9.43 18.57 14.01
N LEU A 59 9.94 18.64 15.24
CA LEU A 59 11.33 19.00 15.55
C LEU A 59 12.29 17.94 14.98
N PRO A 60 13.31 18.35 14.19
CA PRO A 60 14.25 17.40 13.60
C PRO A 60 15.05 16.65 14.67
N GLU A 61 15.44 17.33 15.76
CA GLU A 61 16.26 16.75 16.81
C GLU A 61 15.56 15.55 17.46
N VAL A 62 14.31 15.70 17.90
CA VAL A 62 13.56 14.64 18.59
C VAL A 62 13.31 13.46 17.66
N VAL A 63 12.99 13.71 16.39
CA VAL A 63 12.80 12.63 15.41
C VAL A 63 14.12 11.92 15.10
N MET A 64 15.22 12.66 14.95
CA MET A 64 16.53 12.07 14.69
C MET A 64 17.02 11.25 15.90
N GLN A 65 16.78 11.70 17.13
CA GLN A 65 17.12 10.89 18.32
C GLN A 65 16.34 9.56 18.34
N ALA A 66 15.05 9.59 18.01
CA ALA A 66 14.26 8.35 17.86
C ALA A 66 14.80 7.45 16.74
N PHE A 67 15.16 8.03 15.59
CA PHE A 67 15.73 7.30 14.46
C PHE A 67 17.13 6.73 14.76
N ASP A 68 17.98 7.49 15.45
CA ASP A 68 19.36 7.10 15.77
C ASP A 68 19.39 5.98 16.82
N SER A 69 18.36 5.86 17.65
CA SER A 69 18.18 4.74 18.60
C SER A 69 17.94 3.39 17.92
N LEU A 70 17.57 3.39 16.63
CA LEU A 70 17.33 2.16 15.88
C LEU A 70 18.66 1.43 15.59
N PRO A 71 18.63 0.09 15.47
CA PRO A 71 19.80 -0.66 15.02
C PRO A 71 20.13 -0.32 13.55
N ASP A 72 21.39 -0.49 13.15
CA ASP A 72 21.88 -0.05 11.84
C ASP A 72 21.11 -0.69 10.68
N GLU A 73 20.70 -1.95 10.77
CA GLU A 73 19.91 -2.60 9.74
C GLU A 73 18.52 -1.97 9.53
N ALA A 74 17.97 -1.30 10.56
CA ALA A 74 16.70 -0.59 10.46
C ALA A 74 16.83 0.76 9.75
N LYS A 75 18.04 1.31 9.67
CA LYS A 75 18.31 2.60 9.00
C LYS A 75 18.52 2.44 7.49
N ALA A 76 18.67 1.22 6.99
CA ALA A 76 18.96 0.94 5.58
C ALA A 76 17.77 1.15 4.62
N LYS A 77 16.53 1.00 5.11
CA LYS A 77 15.32 1.17 4.31
C LYS A 77 14.29 2.01 5.05
N VAL A 78 14.39 3.32 4.90
CA VAL A 78 13.51 4.29 5.55
C VAL A 78 12.46 4.80 4.58
N ILE A 79 11.21 4.83 5.04
CA ILE A 79 10.06 5.35 4.31
C ILE A 79 9.43 6.47 5.15
N ILE A 80 9.18 7.60 4.50
CA ILE A 80 8.42 8.71 5.10
C ILE A 80 7.20 8.97 4.21
N PRO A 81 5.97 8.69 4.70
CA PRO A 81 4.77 9.05 3.97
C PRO A 81 4.63 10.56 3.86
N THR A 82 4.42 11.07 2.64
CA THR A 82 4.20 12.49 2.37
C THR A 82 3.50 12.67 1.03
N PRO A 83 2.56 13.63 0.88
CA PRO A 83 1.93 13.92 -0.40
C PRO A 83 2.93 14.41 -1.47
N ARG A 84 4.14 14.84 -1.07
CA ARG A 84 5.25 15.19 -2.00
C ARG A 84 6.00 13.97 -2.54
N GLY A 85 5.68 12.77 -2.06
CA GLY A 85 6.29 11.53 -2.48
C GLY A 85 5.69 11.01 -3.79
N ARG A 86 6.37 10.05 -4.41
CA ARG A 86 5.79 9.35 -5.57
C ARG A 86 4.59 8.51 -5.10
N LEU A 87 3.57 8.39 -5.94
CA LEU A 87 2.42 7.52 -5.64
C LEU A 87 2.88 6.08 -5.44
N PHE A 88 2.53 5.51 -4.29
CA PHE A 88 2.76 4.11 -3.93
C PHE A 88 1.91 3.20 -4.82
N ARG A 89 2.54 2.24 -5.49
CA ARG A 89 1.89 1.29 -6.39
C ARG A 89 2.13 -0.15 -5.96
N GLN A 90 1.40 -1.07 -6.59
CA GLN A 90 1.55 -2.50 -6.34
C GLN A 90 2.98 -2.99 -6.64
N GLU A 91 3.66 -2.41 -7.63
CA GLU A 91 5.06 -2.73 -7.91
C GLU A 91 6.00 -2.32 -6.77
N ASP A 92 5.71 -1.21 -6.08
CA ASP A 92 6.46 -0.80 -4.90
C ASP A 92 6.22 -1.76 -3.73
N ALA A 93 4.99 -2.21 -3.52
CA ALA A 93 4.67 -3.22 -2.52
C ALA A 93 5.42 -4.55 -2.79
N ILE A 94 5.47 -5.01 -4.05
CA ILE A 94 6.22 -6.20 -4.46
C ILE A 94 7.74 -6.02 -4.27
N ALA A 95 8.27 -4.83 -4.53
CA ALA A 95 9.69 -4.54 -4.31
C ALA A 95 10.01 -4.56 -2.80
N LEU A 96 9.19 -3.89 -1.99
CA LEU A 96 9.39 -3.78 -0.55
C LEU A 96 9.12 -5.08 0.20
N SER A 97 8.26 -5.97 -0.31
CA SER A 97 8.02 -7.29 0.31
C SER A 97 9.27 -8.19 0.34
N LYS A 98 10.28 -7.88 -0.47
CA LYS A 98 11.57 -8.57 -0.49
C LYS A 98 12.54 -8.08 0.58
N GLU A 99 12.26 -6.93 1.20
CA GLU A 99 13.12 -6.36 2.24
C GLU A 99 12.99 -7.15 3.54
N LYS A 100 14.13 -7.34 4.24
CA LYS A 100 14.12 -8.01 5.55
C LYS A 100 13.65 -7.08 6.66
N VAL A 101 14.02 -5.80 6.55
CA VAL A 101 13.76 -4.75 7.54
C VAL A 101 13.29 -3.49 6.82
N ILE A 102 12.24 -2.85 7.32
CA ILE A 102 11.72 -1.58 6.82
C ILE A 102 11.44 -0.67 8.02
N THR A 103 11.76 0.61 7.90
CA THR A 103 11.41 1.63 8.90
C THR A 103 10.47 2.66 8.30
N PHE A 104 9.38 2.94 9.00
CA PHE A 104 8.48 4.05 8.71
C PHE A 104 8.69 5.16 9.73
N ILE A 105 8.77 6.41 9.29
CA ILE A 105 8.65 7.59 10.15
C ILE A 105 7.35 8.28 9.77
N CYS A 106 6.41 8.41 10.70
CA CYS A 106 5.09 8.98 10.48
C CYS A 106 5.11 10.48 10.82
N PRO A 107 5.04 11.39 9.84
CA PRO A 107 4.96 12.82 10.12
C PRO A 107 3.58 13.19 10.63
N HIS A 108 3.49 14.26 11.43
CA HIS A 108 2.23 14.86 11.87
C HIS A 108 2.29 16.38 11.66
N TYR A 109 1.21 17.10 12.00
CA TYR A 109 1.10 18.55 11.87
C TYR A 109 1.24 19.00 10.41
N LYS A 110 2.12 19.96 10.08
CA LYS A 110 2.47 20.28 8.69
C LYS A 110 3.44 19.30 8.05
N GLY A 111 3.97 18.37 8.84
CA GLY A 111 4.98 17.43 8.46
C GLY A 111 6.19 17.51 9.38
N ILE A 112 7.29 17.00 8.85
CA ILE A 112 8.59 16.96 9.52
C ILE A 112 9.56 17.91 8.82
N ASP A 113 10.52 18.42 9.57
CA ASP A 113 11.61 19.23 9.02
C ASP A 113 12.28 18.56 7.82
N GLU A 114 12.51 19.33 6.75
CA GLU A 114 13.02 18.81 5.48
C GLU A 114 14.36 18.07 5.63
N ARG A 115 15.20 18.51 6.57
CA ARG A 115 16.52 17.92 6.82
C ARG A 115 16.42 16.47 7.28
N VAL A 116 15.32 16.06 7.91
CA VAL A 116 15.14 14.66 8.32
C VAL A 116 15.06 13.75 7.09
N PHE A 117 14.44 14.18 5.99
CA PHE A 117 14.42 13.39 4.77
C PHE A 117 15.82 13.20 4.18
N GLU A 118 16.66 14.24 4.22
CA GLU A 118 18.03 14.20 3.71
C GLU A 118 18.93 13.31 4.58
N LEU A 119 18.88 13.50 5.89
CA LEU A 119 19.69 12.76 6.86
C LEU A 119 19.36 11.26 6.90
N THR A 120 18.09 10.90 6.71
CA THR A 120 17.65 9.49 6.71
C THR A 120 17.74 8.83 5.33
N GLY A 121 17.97 9.60 4.26
CA GLY A 121 17.90 9.10 2.88
C GLY A 121 16.53 8.50 2.53
N ALA A 122 15.47 8.96 3.20
CA ALA A 122 14.18 8.28 3.16
C ALA A 122 13.53 8.32 1.77
N VAL A 123 12.93 7.18 1.40
CA VAL A 123 12.04 7.11 0.26
C VAL A 123 10.71 7.79 0.62
N ARG A 124 10.30 8.75 -0.20
CA ARG A 124 9.05 9.49 -0.03
C ARG A 124 7.93 8.81 -0.83
N TYR A 125 6.89 8.36 -0.14
CA TYR A 125 5.69 7.81 -0.78
C TYR A 125 4.44 8.62 -0.45
N SER A 126 3.59 8.81 -1.45
CA SER A 126 2.21 9.28 -1.30
C SER A 126 1.24 8.12 -1.49
N VAL A 127 0.14 8.11 -0.74
CA VAL A 127 -0.97 7.15 -0.92
C VAL A 127 -2.14 7.73 -1.73
N GLY A 128 -2.00 8.97 -2.20
CA GLY A 128 -2.94 9.61 -3.12
C GLY A 128 -2.92 11.14 -3.06
N ASP A 129 -3.71 11.75 -3.94
CA ASP A 129 -3.77 13.21 -4.11
C ASP A 129 -4.81 13.82 -3.15
N TYR A 130 -4.56 13.66 -1.86
CA TYR A 130 -5.37 14.18 -0.76
C TYR A 130 -4.50 14.37 0.50
N VAL A 131 -5.03 15.07 1.50
CA VAL A 131 -4.31 15.39 2.74
C VAL A 131 -4.94 14.64 3.90
N LEU A 132 -4.09 14.03 4.73
CA LEU A 132 -4.44 13.40 6.00
C LEU A 132 -3.77 14.15 7.16
N THR A 133 -4.23 13.90 8.38
CA THR A 133 -3.70 14.56 9.60
C THR A 133 -2.32 14.06 10.00
N GLY A 134 -1.94 12.86 9.57
CA GLY A 134 -0.66 12.24 9.91
C GLY A 134 -0.27 11.09 8.97
N GLY A 135 0.96 10.61 9.14
CA GLY A 135 1.57 9.55 8.35
C GLY A 135 1.18 8.12 8.76
N GLU A 136 0.44 7.95 9.85
CA GLU A 136 0.11 6.64 10.41
C GLU A 136 -0.79 5.81 9.48
N LEU A 137 -1.86 6.42 8.94
CA LEU A 137 -2.75 5.72 8.01
C LEU A 137 -2.05 5.38 6.68
N PRO A 138 -1.29 6.31 6.04
CA PRO A 138 -0.45 5.96 4.89
C PRO A 138 0.53 4.82 5.17
N ALA A 139 1.19 4.83 6.34
CA ALA A 139 2.11 3.77 6.74
C ALA A 139 1.37 2.43 6.86
N LEU A 140 0.21 2.40 7.53
CA LEU A 140 -0.62 1.19 7.63
C LEU A 140 -1.08 0.66 6.27
N VAL A 141 -1.48 1.54 5.34
CA VAL A 141 -1.85 1.15 3.97
C VAL A 141 -0.69 0.48 3.25
N MET A 142 0.50 1.07 3.34
CA MET A 142 1.71 0.48 2.73
C MET A 142 2.09 -0.83 3.41
N ILE A 143 2.07 -0.89 4.75
CA ILE A 143 2.37 -2.10 5.52
C ILE A 143 1.42 -3.23 5.15
N ASP A 144 0.11 -2.99 5.07
CA ASP A 144 -0.87 -4.01 4.66
C ASP A 144 -0.55 -4.58 3.28
N ALA A 145 -0.34 -3.70 2.29
CA ALA A 145 -0.02 -4.09 0.92
C ALA A 145 1.29 -4.89 0.82
N ILE A 146 2.31 -4.53 1.61
CA ILE A 146 3.61 -5.21 1.65
C ILE A 146 3.50 -6.58 2.34
N VAL A 147 2.93 -6.61 3.55
CA VAL A 147 2.86 -7.81 4.40
C VAL A 147 2.00 -8.89 3.75
N ARG A 148 0.93 -8.50 3.06
CA ARG A 148 0.07 -9.41 2.29
C ARG A 148 0.84 -10.23 1.25
N LEU A 149 1.96 -9.73 0.74
CA LEU A 149 2.77 -10.38 -0.29
C LEU A 149 3.84 -11.32 0.28
N LEU A 150 3.99 -11.39 1.61
CA LEU A 150 4.97 -12.27 2.22
C LEU A 150 4.56 -13.76 2.06
N PRO A 151 5.55 -14.67 1.96
CA PRO A 151 5.28 -16.10 1.99
C PRO A 151 4.43 -16.49 3.20
N ASP A 152 3.53 -17.45 3.00
CA ASP A 152 2.65 -18.03 4.02
C ASP A 152 1.58 -17.10 4.63
N VAL A 153 1.49 -15.84 4.18
CA VAL A 153 0.47 -14.89 4.68
C VAL A 153 -0.87 -15.10 3.98
N LEU A 154 -0.85 -15.24 2.65
CA LEU A 154 -2.00 -15.66 1.86
C LEU A 154 -1.97 -17.18 1.73
N GLY A 155 -2.94 -17.87 2.34
CA GLY A 155 -2.98 -19.34 2.37
C GLY A 155 -2.90 -20.03 1.00
N ASN A 156 -3.29 -19.34 -0.09
CA ASN A 156 -2.96 -19.75 -1.46
C ASN A 156 -2.43 -18.54 -2.24
N PHE A 157 -1.13 -18.56 -2.57
CA PHE A 157 -0.45 -17.49 -3.31
C PHE A 157 -1.06 -17.26 -4.71
N GLN A 158 -1.69 -18.28 -5.32
CA GLN A 158 -2.42 -18.14 -6.59
C GLN A 158 -3.56 -17.11 -6.50
N SER A 159 -4.07 -16.83 -5.30
CA SER A 159 -5.06 -15.77 -5.09
C SER A 159 -4.48 -14.38 -5.37
N ALA A 160 -3.19 -14.16 -5.06
CA ALA A 160 -2.52 -12.88 -5.29
C ALA A 160 -2.23 -12.65 -6.78
N GLU A 161 -1.91 -13.71 -7.52
CA GLU A 161 -1.53 -13.62 -8.94
C GLU A 161 -2.63 -13.08 -9.86
N LEU A 162 -3.89 -13.25 -9.45
CA LEU A 162 -5.05 -12.82 -10.23
C LEU A 162 -5.63 -11.47 -9.79
N ASP A 163 -5.14 -10.91 -8.68
CA ASP A 163 -5.59 -9.63 -8.16
C ASP A 163 -5.34 -8.49 -9.15
N SER A 164 -6.07 -7.40 -8.96
CA SER A 164 -5.78 -6.15 -9.64
C SER A 164 -4.30 -5.77 -9.44
N PHE A 165 -3.65 -5.32 -10.52
CA PHE A 165 -2.29 -4.77 -10.49
C PHE A 165 -1.14 -5.75 -10.17
N TYR A 166 -1.41 -7.03 -9.90
CA TYR A 166 -0.36 -8.02 -9.67
C TYR A 166 0.10 -8.67 -10.98
N GLY A 167 1.34 -8.41 -11.42
CA GLY A 167 1.87 -8.92 -12.69
C GLY A 167 1.21 -8.33 -13.96
N LYS A 168 0.31 -7.36 -13.79
CA LYS A 168 -0.46 -6.67 -14.83
C LYS A 168 -0.78 -5.25 -14.38
N ARG A 169 -1.30 -4.40 -15.28
CA ARG A 169 -1.71 -3.01 -14.94
C ARG A 169 -3.21 -2.75 -14.95
N TYR A 170 -4.02 -3.80 -15.13
CA TYR A 170 -5.48 -3.69 -15.23
C TYR A 170 -6.17 -4.40 -14.05
N LEU A 171 -7.48 -4.19 -13.92
CA LEU A 171 -8.31 -4.69 -12.83
C LEU A 171 -8.47 -6.22 -12.86
N GLY A 172 -8.69 -6.83 -11.69
CA GLY A 172 -9.17 -8.20 -11.57
C GLY A 172 -10.62 -8.35 -12.04
N ALA A 173 -11.02 -9.59 -12.33
CA ALA A 173 -12.41 -9.90 -12.66
C ALA A 173 -13.32 -9.82 -11.42
N PRO A 174 -14.63 -9.59 -11.60
CA PRO A 174 -15.59 -9.71 -10.53
C PRO A 174 -15.61 -11.13 -9.97
N VAL A 175 -15.85 -11.23 -8.66
CA VAL A 175 -15.91 -12.49 -7.93
C VAL A 175 -17.35 -12.79 -7.53
N TYR A 176 -17.70 -14.08 -7.55
CA TYR A 176 -19.02 -14.58 -7.21
C TYR A 176 -18.87 -15.69 -6.15
N THR A 177 -19.83 -15.77 -5.24
CA THR A 177 -19.91 -16.84 -4.25
C THR A 177 -21.33 -17.40 -4.18
N ARG A 178 -21.53 -18.43 -3.38
CA ARG A 178 -22.83 -19.05 -3.16
C ARG A 178 -23.80 -18.05 -2.50
N PRO A 179 -25.11 -18.11 -2.80
CA PRO A 179 -25.80 -19.05 -3.68
C PRO A 179 -25.72 -18.69 -5.18
N ARG A 180 -26.02 -19.65 -6.09
CA ARG A 180 -25.96 -19.44 -7.55
C ARG A 180 -26.94 -18.38 -8.06
N LEU A 181 -28.15 -18.33 -7.50
CA LEU A 181 -29.18 -17.34 -7.81
C LEU A 181 -29.39 -16.51 -6.55
N PHE A 182 -29.17 -15.20 -6.64
CA PHE A 182 -29.39 -14.27 -5.54
C PHE A 182 -30.24 -13.10 -6.03
N ARG A 183 -31.48 -12.99 -5.53
CA ARG A 183 -32.42 -11.92 -5.88
C ARG A 183 -32.65 -11.76 -7.40
N GLY A 184 -32.76 -12.87 -8.12
CA GLY A 184 -32.96 -12.87 -9.57
C GLY A 184 -31.68 -12.71 -10.40
N LEU A 185 -30.51 -12.55 -9.77
CA LEU A 185 -29.22 -12.48 -10.45
C LEU A 185 -28.48 -13.81 -10.34
N GLU A 186 -28.11 -14.37 -11.49
CA GLU A 186 -27.38 -15.64 -11.57
C GLU A 186 -25.86 -15.43 -11.68
N VAL A 187 -25.11 -16.35 -11.07
CA VAL A 187 -23.68 -16.49 -11.34
C VAL A 187 -23.49 -16.89 -12.80
N PRO A 188 -22.57 -16.26 -13.55
CA PRO A 188 -22.29 -16.61 -14.94
C PRO A 188 -22.04 -18.10 -15.12
N ASP A 189 -22.71 -18.73 -16.09
CA ASP A 189 -22.63 -20.18 -16.34
C ASP A 189 -21.20 -20.69 -16.50
N ILE A 190 -20.33 -19.86 -17.08
CA ILE A 190 -18.92 -20.20 -17.24
C ILE A 190 -18.20 -20.47 -15.93
N LEU A 191 -18.56 -19.77 -14.85
CA LEU A 191 -17.96 -19.93 -13.52
C LEU A 191 -18.40 -21.20 -12.80
N VAL A 192 -19.48 -21.85 -13.25
CA VAL A 192 -19.98 -23.12 -12.72
C VAL A 192 -19.76 -24.30 -13.68
N SER A 193 -19.12 -24.05 -14.82
CA SER A 193 -18.90 -25.05 -15.88
C SER A 193 -17.82 -26.11 -15.56
N GLY A 194 -16.93 -25.83 -14.60
CA GLY A 194 -15.75 -26.66 -14.32
C GLY A 194 -14.59 -26.50 -15.32
N ASP A 195 -14.76 -25.71 -16.40
CA ASP A 195 -13.71 -25.49 -17.39
C ASP A 195 -12.72 -24.41 -16.93
N HIS A 196 -11.63 -24.83 -16.27
CA HIS A 196 -10.60 -23.93 -15.74
C HIS A 196 -9.98 -23.01 -16.80
N LYS A 197 -9.80 -23.48 -18.05
CA LYS A 197 -9.21 -22.68 -19.13
C LYS A 197 -10.17 -21.57 -19.57
N ARG A 198 -11.44 -21.90 -19.76
CA ARG A 198 -12.46 -20.91 -20.11
C ARG A 198 -12.71 -19.92 -18.97
N VAL A 199 -12.68 -20.38 -17.72
CA VAL A 199 -12.79 -19.49 -16.54
C VAL A 199 -11.62 -18.51 -16.51
N LEU A 200 -10.39 -18.97 -16.74
CA LEU A 200 -9.22 -18.07 -16.77
C LEU A 200 -9.35 -17.03 -17.88
N ARG A 201 -9.73 -17.43 -19.09
CA ARG A 201 -9.96 -16.52 -20.22
C ARG A 201 -11.08 -15.51 -19.93
N TRP A 202 -12.17 -15.97 -19.32
CA TRP A 202 -13.28 -15.11 -18.89
C TRP A 202 -12.82 -14.08 -17.86
N LYS A 203 -11.96 -14.46 -16.90
CA LYS A 203 -11.40 -13.54 -15.91
C LYS A 203 -10.55 -12.45 -16.59
N MET A 204 -9.67 -12.81 -17.52
CA MET A 204 -8.87 -11.83 -18.26
C MET A 204 -9.77 -10.86 -19.05
N MET A 205 -10.71 -11.39 -19.83
CA MET A 205 -11.62 -10.60 -20.65
C MET A 205 -12.46 -9.63 -19.81
N THR A 206 -13.01 -10.09 -18.69
CA THR A 206 -13.86 -9.26 -17.83
C THR A 206 -13.03 -8.21 -17.09
N GLY A 207 -11.84 -8.55 -16.60
CA GLY A 207 -10.93 -7.57 -15.99
C GLY A 207 -10.53 -6.45 -16.95
N LEU A 208 -10.24 -6.77 -18.21
CA LEU A 208 -9.96 -5.77 -19.26
C LEU A 208 -11.20 -4.93 -19.58
N ALA A 209 -12.39 -5.54 -19.65
CA ALA A 209 -13.64 -4.84 -19.91
C ALA A 209 -13.99 -3.86 -18.78
N ASP A 210 -13.83 -4.27 -17.52
CA ASP A 210 -14.01 -3.42 -16.34
C ASP A 210 -12.98 -2.31 -16.29
N THR A 211 -11.73 -2.60 -16.69
CA THR A 211 -10.69 -1.56 -16.78
C THR A 211 -11.07 -0.50 -17.81
N LEU A 212 -11.51 -0.89 -19.02
CA LEU A 212 -12.00 0.06 -20.02
C LEU A 212 -13.23 0.85 -19.55
N LYS A 213 -14.03 0.30 -18.64
CA LYS A 213 -15.25 0.94 -18.14
C LYS A 213 -14.96 1.91 -17.00
N TYR A 214 -14.17 1.50 -16.01
CA TYR A 214 -14.00 2.22 -14.75
C TYR A 214 -12.68 2.98 -14.63
N ARG A 215 -11.62 2.47 -15.27
CA ARG A 215 -10.24 2.99 -15.16
C ARG A 215 -9.52 2.94 -16.52
N PRO A 216 -10.09 3.57 -17.57
CA PRO A 216 -9.57 3.43 -18.94
C PRO A 216 -8.12 3.90 -19.08
N GLU A 217 -7.66 4.80 -18.22
CA GLU A 217 -6.28 5.32 -18.20
C GLU A 217 -5.23 4.28 -17.80
N LEU A 218 -5.64 3.13 -17.26
CA LEU A 218 -4.74 2.02 -16.94
C LEU A 218 -4.40 1.14 -18.15
N VAL A 219 -5.16 1.26 -19.25
CA VAL A 219 -4.99 0.40 -20.43
C VAL A 219 -3.79 0.88 -21.25
N GLU A 220 -2.65 0.23 -21.04
CA GLU A 220 -1.44 0.44 -21.83
C GLU A 220 -1.21 -0.73 -22.78
N GLU A 221 -1.71 -0.64 -24.02
CA GLU A 221 -1.69 -1.74 -24.99
C GLU A 221 -0.29 -2.34 -25.23
N LYS A 222 0.77 -1.53 -25.10
CA LYS A 222 2.16 -1.97 -25.24
C LYS A 222 2.61 -2.94 -24.15
N LYS A 223 1.95 -2.94 -22.99
CA LYS A 223 2.25 -3.81 -21.85
C LYS A 223 1.35 -5.04 -21.77
N LEU A 224 0.39 -5.17 -22.68
CA LEU A 224 -0.48 -6.34 -22.76
C LEU A 224 0.22 -7.47 -23.55
N THR A 225 -0.03 -8.70 -23.15
CA THR A 225 0.29 -9.90 -23.92
C THR A 225 -0.53 -9.97 -25.20
N GLU A 226 -0.12 -10.82 -26.15
CA GLU A 226 -0.85 -10.99 -27.42
C GLU A 226 -2.28 -11.51 -27.23
N GLU A 227 -2.55 -12.36 -26.23
CA GLU A 227 -3.93 -12.79 -25.92
C GLU A 227 -4.74 -11.64 -25.33
N GLU A 228 -4.17 -10.86 -24.41
CA GLU A 228 -4.85 -9.70 -23.81
C GLU A 228 -5.17 -8.62 -24.85
N LYS A 229 -4.28 -8.37 -25.82
CA LYS A 229 -4.54 -7.47 -26.96
C LYS A 229 -5.71 -7.96 -27.81
N LYS A 230 -5.75 -9.25 -28.14
CA LYS A 230 -6.87 -9.85 -28.89
C LYS A 230 -8.19 -9.69 -28.14
N LEU A 231 -8.21 -9.98 -26.83
CA LEU A 231 -9.38 -9.79 -25.99
C LEU A 231 -9.81 -8.32 -25.95
N LEU A 232 -8.86 -7.39 -25.80
CA LEU A 232 -9.13 -5.95 -25.80
C LEU A 232 -9.77 -5.49 -27.11
N GLN A 233 -9.27 -5.95 -28.26
CA GLN A 233 -9.85 -5.65 -29.57
C GLN A 233 -11.28 -6.19 -29.71
N MET A 234 -11.53 -7.43 -29.25
CA MET A 234 -12.87 -8.01 -29.23
C MET A 234 -13.84 -7.20 -28.37
N ILE A 235 -13.39 -6.71 -27.20
CA ILE A 235 -14.22 -5.89 -26.30
C ILE A 235 -14.54 -4.53 -26.93
N LYS A 236 -13.56 -3.89 -27.59
CA LYS A 236 -13.76 -2.62 -28.30
C LYS A 236 -14.70 -2.78 -29.51
N GLY A 237 -14.57 -3.87 -30.27
CA GLY A 237 -15.43 -4.17 -31.41
C GLY A 237 -16.91 -4.33 -31.03
N LYS A 238 -17.20 -5.03 -29.92
CA LYS A 238 -18.57 -5.19 -29.39
C LYS A 238 -19.24 -3.92 -28.86
N LYS A 239 -18.48 -2.84 -28.61
CA LYS A 239 -19.02 -1.54 -28.19
C LYS A 239 -19.35 -0.62 -29.37
N GLY A 240 -18.92 -0.97 -30.58
CA GLY A 240 -19.16 -0.20 -31.81
C GLY A 240 -20.36 -0.67 -32.63
N GLU A 241 -21.03 -1.75 -32.19
CA GLU A 241 -22.32 -2.25 -32.69
C GLU A 241 -23.43 -1.88 -31.69
#